data_AF-A0A418JGG0-F1
#
_entry.id   AF-A0A418JGG0-F1
#
_cell.length_a   1.000
_cell.length_b   1.000
_cell.length_c   1.000
_cell.angle_alpha   90.00
_cell.angle_beta   90.00
_cell.angle_gamma   90.00
#
_symmetry.space_group_name_H-M   'P 1'
#
loop_
_entity.id
_entity.type
_entity.pdbx_description
1 polymer ?
#
loop_
_entity_poly.entity_id
_entity_poly.type
_entity_poly.pdbx_seq_one_letter_code
_entity_poly.pdbx_strand_id
1 'polypeptide(L)' 'MLRRDELDLKIMIPLILIVIVYLTYCFYDLIKVPNVKIFSKWIWGVIICISIPFGGVVYILIGRDGEEVNK' A
#
# COMPACT_ATOMS: atom_id res chain seq x y z
N MET A 1 -18.52 9.81 23.15
CA MET A 1 -17.49 8.87 23.64
C MET A 1 -17.57 7.62 22.77
N LEU A 2 -16.98 7.67 21.57
CA LEU A 2 -16.95 6.51 20.67
C LEU A 2 -15.79 5.60 21.10
N ARG A 3 -16.06 4.31 21.18
CA ARG A 3 -15.09 3.30 21.62
C ARG A 3 -14.05 3.09 20.50
N ARG A 4 -12.79 2.87 20.87
CA ARG A 4 -11.63 2.86 19.95
C ARG A 4 -11.77 1.83 18.81
N ASP A 5 -12.41 0.71 19.11
CA ASP A 5 -12.78 -0.36 18.16
C ASP A 5 -13.70 0.11 17.03
N GLU A 6 -14.65 1.02 17.30
CA GLU A 6 -15.52 1.58 16.25
C GLU A 6 -14.78 2.57 15.34
N LEU A 7 -13.81 3.31 15.88
CA LEU A 7 -12.97 4.23 15.10
C LEU A 7 -12.03 3.46 14.17
N ASP A 8 -11.45 2.35 14.64
CA ASP A 8 -10.63 1.47 13.82
C ASP A 8 -11.43 0.93 12.63
N LEU A 9 -12.64 0.39 12.86
CA LEU A 9 -13.47 -0.14 11.77
C LEU A 9 -13.91 0.95 10.78
N LYS A 10 -14.32 2.12 11.27
CA LYS A 10 -14.77 3.23 10.41
C LYS A 10 -13.68 3.76 9.48
N ILE A 11 -12.41 3.68 9.87
CA ILE A 11 -11.26 4.11 9.06
C ILE A 11 -10.71 2.95 8.22
N MET A 12 -10.69 1.74 8.77
CA MET A 12 -10.20 0.55 8.05
C MET A 12 -11.06 0.22 6.84
N ILE A 13 -12.39 0.33 6.93
CA ILE A 13 -13.31 0.02 5.82
C ILE A 13 -13.00 0.84 4.55
N PRO A 14 -12.99 2.19 4.57
CA PRO A 14 -12.70 2.97 3.37
C PRO A 14 -11.25 2.77 2.89
N LEU A 15 -10.29 2.56 3.80
CA LEU A 15 -8.91 2.29 3.44
C LEU A 15 -8.76 0.97 2.67
N ILE A 16 -9.37 -0.12 3.18
CA ILE A 16 -9.39 -1.42 2.51
C ILE A 16 -10.06 -1.31 1.15
N LEU A 17 -11.17 -0.56 1.05
CA LEU A 17 -11.87 -0.35 -0.21
C LEU A 17 -10.98 0.34 -1.25
N ILE A 18 -10.24 1.39 -0.85
CA ILE A 18 -9.28 2.07 -1.73
C ILE A 18 -8.19 1.10 -2.20
N VAL A 19 -7.65 0.29 -1.29
CA VAL A 19 -6.62 -0.72 -1.63
C VAL A 19 -7.15 -1.74 -2.63
N ILE A 20 -8.37 -2.25 -2.44
CA ILE A 20 -9.00 -3.20 -3.36
C ILE A 20 -9.21 -2.56 -4.73
N VAL A 21 -9.75 -1.34 -4.78
CA VAL A 21 -9.99 -0.62 -6.04
C VAL A 21 -8.67 -0.39 -6.79
N TYR A 22 -7.62 0.04 -6.07
CA TYR A 22 -6.29 0.23 -6.64
C TYR A 22 -5.74 -1.08 -7.23
N LEU A 23 -5.70 -2.15 -6.45
CA LEU A 23 -5.16 -3.44 -6.89
C LEU A 23 -5.92 -4.00 -8.09
N THR A 24 -7.25 -4.01 -8.01
CA THR A 24 -8.11 -4.53 -9.09
C THR A 24 -7.93 -3.74 -10.38
N TYR A 25 -7.88 -2.40 -10.30
CA TYR A 25 -7.64 -1.55 -11.45
C TYR A 25 -6.26 -1.79 -12.08
N CYS A 26 -5.20 -1.80 -11.27
CA CYS A 26 -3.83 -1.99 -11.77
C CYS A 26 -3.62 -3.39 -12.36
N PHE A 27 -4.16 -4.44 -11.73
CA PHE A 27 -4.07 -5.79 -12.29
C PHE A 27 -4.92 -5.95 -13.55
N TYR A 28 -6.12 -5.35 -13.59
CA TYR A 28 -6.95 -5.36 -14.78
C TYR A 28 -6.23 -4.71 -15.97
N ASP A 29 -5.63 -3.54 -15.75
CA ASP A 29 -4.82 -2.86 -16.78
C ASP A 29 -3.63 -3.71 -17.22
N LEU A 30 -2.88 -4.28 -16.27
CA LEU A 30 -1.72 -5.13 -16.54
C LEU A 30 -2.04 -6.38 -17.37
N ILE A 31 -3.22 -6.98 -17.13
CA ILE A 31 -3.70 -8.13 -17.90
C ILE A 31 -4.14 -7.67 -19.30
N LYS A 32 -4.90 -6.57 -19.37
CA LYS A 32 -5.48 -6.04 -20.61
C LYS A 32 -4.44 -5.52 -21.59
N VAL A 33 -3.36 -4.92 -21.11
CA VAL A 33 -2.30 -4.39 -21.97
C VAL A 33 -1.52 -5.55 -22.59
N PRO A 34 -1.40 -5.62 -23.94
CA PRO A 34 -0.76 -6.75 -24.61
C PRO A 34 0.76 -6.77 -24.36
N ASN A 35 1.40 -5.59 -24.33
CA ASN A 35 2.83 -5.44 -24.11
C ASN A 35 3.12 -4.35 -23.07
N VAL A 36 3.85 -4.73 -22.03
CA VAL A 36 4.36 -3.80 -21.02
C VAL A 36 5.78 -3.38 -21.40
N LYS A 37 6.09 -2.09 -21.26
CA LYS A 37 7.44 -1.59 -21.51
C LYS A 37 8.34 -1.92 -20.31
N ILE A 38 9.65 -2.02 -20.57
CA ILE A 38 10.73 -2.07 -19.57
C ILE A 38 10.83 -3.36 -18.74
N PHE A 39 9.73 -4.02 -18.36
CA PHE A 39 9.74 -5.27 -17.57
C PHE A 39 8.65 -6.27 -17.98
N SER A 40 8.84 -7.55 -17.62
CA SER A 40 7.81 -8.60 -17.75
C SER A 40 6.58 -8.29 -16.89
N LYS A 41 5.39 -8.76 -17.29
CA LYS A 41 4.14 -8.58 -16.55
C LYS A 41 4.24 -9.07 -15.10
N TRP A 42 5.03 -10.12 -14.85
CA TRP A 42 5.21 -10.66 -13.51
C TRP A 42 5.92 -9.67 -12.55
N ILE A 43 6.91 -8.94 -13.06
CA ILE A 43 7.65 -7.91 -12.29
C ILE A 43 6.72 -6.75 -11.94
N TRP A 44 5.91 -6.29 -12.90
CA TRP A 44 4.94 -5.24 -12.65
C TRP A 44 3.88 -5.65 -11.61
N GLY A 45 3.45 -6.91 -11.60
CA GLY A 45 2.57 -7.45 -10.57
C GLY A 45 3.16 -7.35 -9.16
N VAL A 46 4.45 -7.67 -9.01
CA VAL A 46 5.16 -7.51 -7.72
C VAL A 46 5.23 -6.04 -7.32
N ILE A 47 5.57 -5.14 -8.25
CA ILE A 47 5.65 -3.69 -8.00
C ILE A 47 4.31 -3.13 -7.49
N ILE A 48 3.20 -3.52 -8.10
CA ILE A 48 1.85 -3.13 -7.67
C ILE A 48 1.61 -3.57 -6.21
N CYS A 49 1.99 -4.79 -5.85
CA CYS A 49 1.81 -5.31 -4.48
C CYS A 49 2.67 -4.57 -3.45
N ILE A 50 3.95 -4.33 -3.73
CA ILE A 50 4.87 -3.70 -2.77
C ILE A 50 4.65 -2.19 -2.62
N SER A 51 3.97 -1.56 -3.57
CA SER A 51 3.70 -0.11 -3.52
C SER A 51 2.83 0.28 -2.32
N ILE A 52 1.94 -0.61 -1.86
CA ILE A 52 1.09 -0.38 -0.68
C ILE A 52 1.94 -0.27 0.61
N PRO A 53 2.79 -1.25 0.96
CA PRO A 53 3.64 -1.13 2.14
C PRO A 53 4.80 -0.16 1.97
N PHE A 54 5.16 0.24 0.74
CA PHE A 54 6.33 1.07 0.46
C PHE A 54 6.33 2.38 1.27
N GLY A 55 5.18 3.04 1.39
CA GLY A 55 5.07 4.27 2.21
C GLY A 55 5.43 4.04 3.68
N GLY A 56 4.99 2.92 4.27
CA GLY A 56 5.33 2.56 5.64
C GLY A 56 6.81 2.21 5.82
N VAL A 57 7.38 1.50 4.84
CA VAL A 57 8.82 1.18 4.83
C VAL A 57 9.66 2.46 4.78
N VAL A 58 9.32 3.39 3.88
CA VAL A 58 10.02 4.69 3.77
C VAL A 58 9.92 5.49 5.06
N TYR A 59 8.73 5.53 5.68
CA TYR A 59 8.55 6.19 6.98
C TYR A 59 9.46 5.59 8.04
N ILE A 60 9.50 4.25 8.18
CA ILE A 60 10.33 3.60 9.20
C ILE A 60 11.83 3.86 9.00
N LEU A 61 12.28 3.88 7.74
CA LEU A 61 13.70 4.02 7.42
C LEU A 61 14.21 5.46 7.49
N ILE A 62 13.39 6.42 7.03
CA ILE A 62 13.83 7.81 6.82
C ILE A 62 13.10 8.78 7.74
N GLY A 63 11.79 8.56 7.95
CA GLY A 63 10.94 9.49 8.68
C GLY A 63 10.82 9.22 10.18
N ARG A 64 11.24 8.04 10.64
CA ARG A 64 11.20 7.66 12.05
C ARG A 64 12.56 7.97 12.66
N ASP A 65 12.66 9.12 13.32
CA ASP A 65 13.75 9.35 14.27
C ASP A 65 13.68 8.23 15.32
N GLY A 66 14.76 7.43 15.39
CA GLY A 66 14.88 6.44 16.45
C GLY A 66 14.81 7.18 17.77
N GLU A 67 13.97 6.71 18.70
CA GLU A 67 13.92 7.25 20.06
C GLU A 67 15.36 7.44 20.54
N GLU A 68 15.77 8.70 20.71
CA GLU A 68 16.93 9.01 21.53
C GLU A 68 16.55 8.54 22.93
N VAL A 69 16.93 7.30 23.23
CA VAL A 69 16.94 6.74 24.57
C VAL A 69 17.81 7.70 25.39
N ASN A 70 17.14 8.64 26.07
CA ASN A 70 17.78 9.64 26.90
C ASN A 70 18.79 8.96 27.82
N LYS A 71 20.05 9.40 27.72
CA LYS A 71 21.16 9.05 28.60
C LYS A 71 21.23 10.05 29.75
#